data_AF-A0A1E9DN33-F1
#
_entry.id   AF-A0A1E9DN33-F1
#
_cell.length_a   1.000
_cell.length_b   1.000
_cell.length_c   1.000
_cell.angle_alpha   90.00
_cell.angle_beta   90.00
_cell.angle_gamma   90.00
#
_symmetry.space_group_name_H-M   'P 1'
#
loop_
_entity.id
_entity.type
_entity.pdbx_description
1 polymer ?
#
loop_
_entity_poly.entity_id
_entity_poly.type
_entity_poly.pdbx_seq_one_letter_code
_entity_poly.pdbx_strand_id
1 'polypeptide(L)'
;MWYLDEGLINKFSQIKIEKDTSVYAKWIAKIPPVVTEEFTITIDPNGGNWNGDTKAKIMKIKKGAYITLPQAPSKKGYTFLYWKGSNYKPGDKYKVEKDHTFVAQWKKNEIKISANNNSKTKAKNSPKTGVNSIAFVSIILILISSLGLFVIGKKQKINK
;
A
#
# COMPACT_ATOMS: atom_id res chain seq x y z
N MET A 1 -13.98 20.22 -38.13
CA MET A 1 -13.23 21.30 -38.82
C MET A 1 -13.74 21.38 -40.24
N TRP A 2 -13.93 22.58 -40.81
CA TRP A 2 -14.53 22.75 -42.14
C TRP A 2 -13.50 23.03 -43.23
N TYR A 3 -13.77 22.54 -44.45
CA TYR A 3 -12.89 22.55 -45.61
C TYR A 3 -13.67 22.84 -46.90
N LEU A 4 -13.01 23.45 -47.88
CA LEU A 4 -13.59 23.77 -49.19
C LEU A 4 -13.49 22.65 -50.22
N ASP A 5 -12.70 21.62 -49.92
CA ASP A 5 -12.46 20.49 -50.81
C ASP A 5 -12.69 19.15 -50.10
N GLU A 6 -13.02 18.14 -50.90
CA GLU A 6 -13.25 16.77 -50.45
C GLU A 6 -11.98 16.13 -49.87
N GLY A 7 -10.80 16.57 -50.31
CA GLY A 7 -9.51 16.15 -49.77
C GLY A 7 -9.24 16.64 -48.34
N LEU A 8 -10.10 17.52 -47.80
CA LEU A 8 -9.97 18.13 -46.48
C LEU A 8 -8.63 18.88 -46.31
N ILE A 9 -8.18 19.60 -47.34
CA ILE A 9 -6.90 20.32 -47.37
C ILE A 9 -7.10 21.81 -47.07
N ASN A 10 -8.04 22.47 -47.74
CA ASN A 10 -8.27 23.91 -47.67
C ASN A 10 -9.22 24.26 -46.54
N LYS A 11 -8.67 24.39 -45.34
CA LYS A 11 -9.41 24.76 -44.12
C LYS A 11 -9.85 26.23 -44.15
N PHE A 12 -11.06 26.50 -43.68
CA PHE A 12 -11.57 27.86 -43.50
C PHE A 12 -12.30 28.05 -42.17
N SER A 13 -12.41 29.31 -41.72
CA SER A 13 -13.25 29.73 -40.57
C SER A 13 -14.42 30.61 -41.00
N GLN A 14 -14.26 31.35 -42.09
CA GLN A 14 -15.28 32.20 -42.70
C GLN A 14 -15.09 32.22 -44.22
N ILE A 15 -16.19 32.15 -44.96
CA ILE A 15 -16.21 32.29 -46.42
C ILE A 15 -17.39 33.17 -46.83
N LYS A 16 -17.23 33.91 -47.93
CA LYS A 16 -18.31 34.66 -48.56
C LYS A 16 -18.95 33.77 -49.64
N ILE A 17 -20.27 33.65 -49.64
CA ILE A 17 -21.02 32.81 -50.58
C ILE A 17 -21.74 33.71 -51.59
N GLU A 18 -21.43 33.55 -52.87
CA GLU A 18 -22.04 34.30 -53.98
C GLU A 18 -22.78 33.38 -54.98
N LYS A 19 -22.65 32.06 -54.80
CA LYS A 19 -23.25 30.99 -55.60
C LYS A 19 -23.31 29.71 -54.78
N ASP A 20 -24.02 28.70 -55.29
CA ASP A 20 -24.08 27.37 -54.68
C ASP A 20 -22.67 26.82 -54.41
N THR A 21 -22.41 26.46 -53.15
CA THR A 21 -21.10 26.08 -52.65
C THR A 21 -21.23 24.86 -51.75
N SER A 22 -20.48 23.81 -52.05
CA SER A 22 -20.37 22.62 -51.20
C SER A 22 -19.16 22.75 -50.27
N VAL A 23 -19.32 22.35 -49.00
CA VAL A 23 -18.26 22.37 -47.98
C VAL A 23 -18.19 21.04 -47.26
N TYR A 24 -17.01 20.70 -46.75
CA TYR A 24 -16.70 19.39 -46.17
C TYR A 24 -16.31 19.52 -44.70
N ALA A 25 -16.86 18.67 -43.85
CA ALA A 25 -16.51 18.61 -42.43
C ALA A 25 -15.63 17.40 -42.13
N LYS A 26 -14.49 17.64 -41.48
CA LYS A 26 -13.73 16.58 -40.81
C LYS A 26 -14.21 16.43 -39.38
N TRP A 27 -14.73 15.25 -39.07
CA TRP A 27 -15.05 14.82 -37.71
C TRP A 27 -13.82 14.16 -37.11
N ILE A 28 -13.42 14.62 -35.92
CA ILE A 28 -12.40 13.95 -35.11
C ILE A 28 -13.18 13.22 -34.02
N ALA A 29 -13.09 11.89 -34.00
CA ALA A 29 -13.66 11.11 -32.92
C ALA A 29 -13.03 11.57 -31.60
N LYS A 30 -13.85 12.06 -30.67
CA LYS A 30 -13.40 12.26 -29.29
C LYS A 30 -13.23 10.87 -28.68
N ILE A 31 -12.00 10.51 -28.34
CA ILE A 31 -11.74 9.29 -27.57
C ILE A 31 -12.41 9.51 -26.20
N PRO A 32 -13.40 8.68 -25.79
CA PRO A 32 -13.97 8.81 -24.47
C PRO A 32 -12.85 8.62 -23.43
N PRO A 33 -12.85 9.39 -22.32
CA PRO A 33 -11.87 9.16 -21.27
C PRO A 33 -11.97 7.70 -20.81
N VAL A 34 -10.83 7.02 -20.74
CA VAL A 34 -10.77 5.67 -20.17
C VAL A 34 -11.14 5.78 -18.71
N VAL A 35 -12.38 5.43 -18.37
CA VAL A 35 -12.85 5.40 -16.97
C VAL A 35 -12.25 4.14 -16.35
N THR A 36 -11.19 4.31 -15.57
CA THR A 36 -10.65 3.22 -14.76
C THR A 36 -11.45 3.12 -13.47
N GLU A 37 -12.16 2.01 -13.28
CA GLU A 37 -12.79 1.69 -11.99
C GLU A 37 -11.70 1.50 -10.92
N GLU A 38 -11.82 2.23 -9.82
CA GLU A 38 -10.96 2.13 -8.63
C GLU A 38 -11.78 1.76 -7.41
N PHE A 39 -11.18 0.98 -6.51
CA PHE A 39 -11.76 0.63 -5.23
C PHE A 39 -10.88 1.10 -4.08
N THR A 40 -11.52 1.38 -2.96
CA THR A 40 -10.87 1.82 -1.73
C THR A 40 -10.50 0.62 -0.87
N ILE A 41 -9.20 0.46 -0.63
CA ILE A 41 -8.67 -0.55 0.28
C ILE A 41 -8.18 0.11 1.55
N THR A 42 -8.70 -0.36 2.68
CA THR A 42 -8.32 0.09 4.02
C THR A 42 -7.60 -1.04 4.76
N ILE A 43 -6.47 -0.74 5.40
CA ILE A 43 -5.72 -1.67 6.25
C ILE A 43 -5.61 -1.03 7.65
N ASP A 44 -6.40 -1.55 8.58
CA ASP A 44 -6.53 -1.04 9.94
C ASP A 44 -5.73 -1.91 10.94
N PRO A 45 -4.66 -1.37 11.56
CA PRO A 45 -3.86 -2.11 12.54
C PRO A 45 -4.62 -2.42 13.83
N ASN A 46 -5.83 -1.88 14.04
CA ASN A 46 -6.69 -2.14 15.19
C ASN A 46 -5.95 -2.01 16.53
N GLY A 47 -5.33 -0.84 16.73
CA GLY A 47 -4.49 -0.53 17.88
C GLY A 47 -3.09 -1.17 17.85
N GLY A 48 -2.70 -1.78 16.74
CA GLY A 48 -1.31 -2.11 16.44
C GLY A 48 -0.51 -0.89 15.99
N ASN A 49 0.82 -1.03 15.98
CA ASN A 49 1.77 0.02 15.67
C ASN A 49 2.79 -0.47 14.62
N TRP A 50 2.94 0.29 13.55
CA TRP A 50 4.02 0.19 12.58
C TRP A 50 5.03 1.30 12.82
N ASN A 51 6.08 1.03 13.59
CA ASN A 51 7.20 1.97 13.80
C ASN A 51 6.76 3.40 14.21
N GLY A 52 5.78 3.50 15.11
CA GLY A 52 5.20 4.77 15.55
C GLY A 52 3.86 5.12 14.90
N ASP A 53 3.49 4.50 13.78
CA ASP A 53 2.22 4.76 13.10
C ASP A 53 1.13 3.77 13.54
N THR A 54 0.04 4.29 14.07
CA THR A 54 -1.13 3.53 14.51
C THR A 54 -2.36 3.76 13.64
N LYS A 55 -2.23 4.57 12.57
CA LYS A 55 -3.36 4.93 11.71
C LYS A 55 -3.65 3.82 10.70
N ALA A 56 -4.90 3.76 10.26
CA ALA A 56 -5.27 2.92 9.14
C ALA A 56 -4.66 3.46 7.84
N LYS A 57 -4.19 2.56 6.98
CA LYS A 57 -3.68 2.90 5.64
C LYS A 57 -4.82 2.79 4.64
N ILE A 58 -5.04 3.84 3.86
CA ILE A 58 -6.13 3.90 2.87
C ILE A 58 -5.50 4.11 1.49
N MET A 59 -5.90 3.30 0.51
CA MET A 59 -5.38 3.33 -0.85
C MET A 59 -6.54 3.22 -1.85
N LYS A 60 -6.47 3.97 -2.95
CA LYS A 60 -7.33 3.77 -4.12
C LYS A 60 -6.57 2.95 -5.15
N ILE A 61 -7.12 1.80 -5.51
CA ILE A 61 -6.45 0.81 -6.36
C ILE A 61 -7.39 0.41 -7.50
N LYS A 62 -6.86 0.33 -8.72
CA LYS A 62 -7.61 -0.10 -9.89
C LYS A 62 -8.21 -1.49 -9.71
N LYS A 63 -9.44 -1.67 -10.19
CA LYS A 63 -10.08 -2.99 -10.28
C LYS A 63 -9.21 -3.98 -11.05
N GLY A 64 -9.13 -5.20 -10.52
CA GLY A 64 -8.33 -6.29 -11.09
C GLY A 64 -6.84 -6.25 -10.73
N ALA A 65 -6.34 -5.16 -10.14
CA ALA A 65 -4.96 -5.12 -9.65
C ALA A 65 -4.78 -6.00 -8.41
N TYR A 66 -3.54 -6.40 -8.16
CA TYR A 66 -3.16 -7.14 -6.96
C TYR A 66 -2.38 -6.25 -5.99
N ILE A 67 -2.69 -6.36 -4.72
CA ILE A 67 -1.90 -5.77 -3.63
C ILE A 67 -1.29 -6.87 -2.78
N THR A 68 -0.17 -6.56 -2.14
CA THR A 68 0.43 -7.43 -1.12
C THR A 68 0.14 -6.85 0.25
N LEU A 69 -0.42 -7.64 1.16
CA LEU A 69 -0.71 -7.18 2.51
C LEU A 69 0.58 -6.89 3.29
N PRO A 70 0.61 -5.81 4.08
CA PRO A 70 1.80 -5.40 4.80
C PRO A 70 2.16 -6.40 5.89
N GLN A 71 3.41 -6.27 6.38
CA GLN A 71 3.86 -6.98 7.57
C GLN A 71 2.97 -6.64 8.77
N ALA A 72 2.79 -7.63 9.66
CA ALA A 72 1.97 -7.46 10.85
C ALA A 72 2.51 -6.29 11.69
N PRO A 73 1.64 -5.37 12.14
CA PRO A 73 2.04 -4.39 13.14
C PRO A 73 2.38 -5.07 14.47
N SER A 74 2.94 -4.32 15.41
CA SER A 74 3.19 -4.78 16.78
C SER A 74 2.11 -4.26 17.74
N LYS A 75 1.71 -5.06 18.73
CA LYS A 75 0.77 -4.64 19.79
C LYS A 75 1.19 -5.24 21.13
N LYS A 76 1.52 -4.38 22.10
CA LYS A 76 2.08 -4.81 23.40
C LYS A 76 1.14 -5.76 24.13
N GLY A 77 1.64 -6.95 24.48
CA GLY A 77 0.87 -7.98 25.19
C GLY A 77 -0.13 -8.75 24.31
N TYR A 78 -0.03 -8.63 22.98
CA TYR A 78 -0.86 -9.37 22.04
C TYR A 78 0.00 -10.04 20.95
N THR A 79 -0.51 -11.13 20.40
CA THR A 79 0.01 -11.82 19.22
C THR A 79 -0.93 -11.55 18.04
N PHE A 80 -0.37 -11.14 16.90
CA PHE A 80 -1.14 -10.99 15.66
C PHE A 80 -1.60 -12.36 15.17
N LEU A 81 -2.86 -12.46 14.75
CA LEU A 81 -3.42 -13.70 14.20
C LEU A 81 -3.54 -13.65 12.67
N TYR A 82 -4.31 -12.68 12.16
CA TYR A 82 -4.62 -12.53 10.75
C TYR A 82 -5.28 -11.18 10.47
N TRP A 83 -5.37 -10.83 9.19
CA TRP A 83 -6.20 -9.76 8.68
C TRP A 83 -7.62 -10.29 8.43
N LYS A 84 -8.60 -9.76 9.17
CA LYS A 84 -10.02 -10.08 8.98
C LYS A 84 -10.44 -9.58 7.59
N GLY A 85 -11.16 -10.42 6.85
CA GLY A 85 -11.49 -10.18 5.44
C GLY A 85 -11.56 -11.49 4.63
N SER A 86 -10.68 -12.45 4.96
CA SER A 86 -10.74 -13.90 4.66
C SER A 86 -9.61 -14.68 5.39
N ASN A 87 -9.26 -14.29 6.62
CA ASN A 87 -8.13 -14.84 7.39
C ASN A 87 -6.74 -14.68 6.74
N TYR A 88 -6.53 -13.62 5.97
CA TYR A 88 -5.27 -13.34 5.29
C TYR A 88 -4.10 -13.13 6.26
N LYS A 89 -2.90 -13.47 5.82
CA LYS A 89 -1.64 -13.31 6.53
C LYS A 89 -0.81 -12.17 5.93
N PRO A 90 0.20 -11.67 6.68
CA PRO A 90 1.19 -10.76 6.13
C PRO A 90 1.84 -11.34 4.87
N GLY A 91 1.95 -10.53 3.81
CA GLY A 91 2.50 -10.95 2.53
C GLY A 91 1.50 -11.64 1.58
N ASP A 92 0.27 -11.94 2.01
CA ASP A 92 -0.75 -12.48 1.11
C ASP A 92 -1.08 -11.49 0.00
N LYS A 93 -1.38 -12.02 -1.18
CA LYS A 93 -1.85 -11.25 -2.32
C LYS A 93 -3.37 -11.17 -2.31
N TYR A 94 -3.90 -9.97 -2.54
CA TYR A 94 -5.33 -9.71 -2.66
C TYR A 94 -5.64 -9.08 -4.02
N LYS A 95 -6.59 -9.68 -4.75
CA LYS A 95 -7.13 -9.12 -5.99
C LYS A 95 -8.22 -8.11 -5.66
N VAL A 96 -8.07 -6.89 -6.16
CA VAL A 96 -8.99 -5.78 -5.87
C VAL A 96 -10.21 -5.87 -6.79
N GLU A 97 -11.33 -6.36 -6.27
CA GLU A 97 -12.60 -6.47 -7.01
C GLU A 97 -13.73 -5.60 -6.45
N LYS A 98 -13.53 -5.08 -5.24
CA LYS A 98 -14.44 -4.18 -4.54
C LYS A 98 -13.70 -3.48 -3.40
N ASP A 99 -14.36 -2.49 -2.82
CA ASP A 99 -13.92 -1.88 -1.56
C ASP A 99 -13.74 -2.96 -0.49
N HIS A 100 -12.63 -2.87 0.25
CA HIS A 100 -12.29 -3.87 1.25
C HIS A 100 -11.54 -3.27 2.42
N THR A 101 -11.85 -3.74 3.62
CA THR A 101 -11.19 -3.34 4.85
C THR A 101 -10.58 -4.55 5.54
N PHE A 102 -9.25 -4.55 5.64
CA PHE A 102 -8.47 -5.52 6.39
C PHE A 102 -8.27 -5.01 7.81
N VAL A 103 -8.78 -5.74 8.80
CA VAL A 103 -8.64 -5.37 10.22
C VAL A 103 -7.75 -6.38 10.93
N ALA A 104 -6.72 -5.91 11.63
CA ALA A 104 -5.84 -6.80 12.39
C ALA A 104 -6.60 -7.49 13.54
N GLN A 105 -6.50 -8.81 13.59
CA GLN A 105 -7.00 -9.62 14.70
C GLN A 105 -5.87 -10.03 15.63
N TRP A 106 -6.16 -9.95 16.92
CA TRP A 106 -5.17 -10.07 17.99
C TRP A 106 -5.60 -11.10 19.02
N LYS A 107 -4.66 -11.90 19.52
CA LYS A 107 -4.82 -12.73 20.72
C LYS A 107 -4.05 -12.12 21.88
N LYS A 108 -4.70 -11.91 23.03
CA LYS A 108 -4.00 -11.45 24.24
C LYS A 108 -3.03 -12.53 24.72
N ASN A 109 -1.82 -12.14 25.06
CA ASN A 109 -0.81 -13.05 25.58
C ASN A 109 -1.12 -13.37 27.04
N GLU A 110 -1.04 -14.66 27.41
CA GLU A 110 -1.22 -15.10 28.79
C GLU A 110 0.05 -14.81 29.59
N ILE A 111 -0.11 -14.17 30.75
CA ILE A 111 0.98 -13.96 31.70
C ILE A 111 1.07 -15.23 32.55
N LYS A 112 2.04 -16.09 32.28
CA LYS A 112 2.37 -17.20 33.18
C LYS A 112 3.11 -16.62 34.39
N ILE A 113 2.37 -16.38 35.48
CA ILE A 113 2.99 -16.09 36.78
C ILE A 113 3.56 -17.41 37.29
N SER A 114 4.86 -17.62 37.12
CA SER A 114 5.60 -18.66 37.85
C SER A 114 5.61 -18.27 39.33
N ALA A 115 4.68 -18.84 40.11
CA ALA A 115 4.65 -18.69 41.54
C ALA A 115 5.84 -19.44 42.18
N ASN A 116 6.97 -18.77 42.33
CA ASN A 116 7.94 -19.18 43.35
C ASN A 116 7.49 -18.58 44.68
N ASN A 117 6.75 -19.39 45.45
CA ASN A 117 6.33 -19.05 46.80
C ASN A 117 7.53 -19.11 47.74
N ASN A 118 8.08 -17.96 48.12
CA ASN A 118 8.49 -17.70 49.51
C ASN A 118 8.92 -16.24 49.70
N SER A 119 8.03 -15.42 50.27
CA SER A 119 8.30 -14.60 51.47
C SER A 119 7.11 -13.70 51.79
N LYS A 120 6.53 -13.89 52.97
CA LYS A 120 5.55 -12.99 53.59
C LYS A 120 6.25 -11.67 53.95
N THR A 121 5.69 -10.52 53.55
CA THR A 121 5.33 -9.42 54.47
C THR A 121 4.52 -8.31 53.79
N LYS A 122 3.29 -8.13 54.32
CA LYS A 122 2.50 -6.92 54.60
C LYS A 122 2.44 -5.73 53.61
N ALA A 123 1.20 -5.34 53.35
CA ALA A 123 0.73 -4.18 52.59
C ALA A 123 1.21 -2.80 53.10
N LYS A 124 1.54 -1.89 52.18
CA LYS A 124 0.89 -0.56 52.01
C LYS A 124 1.56 0.26 50.89
N ASN A 125 0.70 0.84 50.05
CA ASN A 125 0.81 2.14 49.36
C ASN A 125 1.75 2.26 48.14
N SER A 126 1.11 2.44 46.96
CA SER A 126 1.67 3.18 45.81
C SER A 126 1.93 4.66 46.18
N PRO A 127 2.78 5.44 45.47
CA PRO A 127 3.12 5.29 44.05
C PRO A 127 4.61 5.48 43.62
N LYS A 128 4.92 4.89 42.46
CA LYS A 128 5.89 5.31 41.41
C LYS A 128 7.40 5.34 41.75
N THR A 129 8.20 4.54 41.05
CA THR A 129 9.32 4.93 40.15
C THR A 129 10.16 3.71 39.75
N GLY A 130 10.68 3.76 38.52
CA GLY A 130 12.03 3.29 38.18
C GLY A 130 12.40 1.81 38.32
N VAL A 131 12.71 1.22 37.17
CA VAL A 131 13.82 0.28 36.88
C VAL A 131 13.74 -1.23 37.24
N ASN A 132 13.81 -2.01 36.15
CA ASN A 132 14.59 -3.25 35.93
C ASN A 132 14.06 -4.60 36.43
N SER A 133 13.44 -5.35 35.52
CA SER A 133 13.69 -6.78 35.42
C SER A 133 13.66 -7.25 33.96
N ILE A 134 14.84 -7.69 33.54
CA ILE A 134 15.19 -8.22 32.23
C ILE A 134 14.55 -9.60 32.07
N ALA A 135 13.93 -9.84 30.91
CA ALA A 135 13.94 -11.06 30.09
C ALA A 135 12.69 -11.07 29.18
N PHE A 136 12.71 -11.28 27.86
CA PHE A 136 13.61 -12.01 26.98
C PHE A 136 13.64 -11.38 25.56
N VAL A 137 14.87 -11.25 25.04
CA VAL A 137 15.34 -11.48 23.66
C VAL A 137 14.51 -10.94 22.50
N SER A 138 14.93 -9.78 22.00
CA SER A 138 14.64 -9.31 20.64
C SER A 138 15.38 -10.18 19.63
N ILE A 139 14.68 -10.99 18.85
CA ILE A 139 15.26 -11.57 17.63
C ILE A 139 15.36 -10.45 16.60
N ILE A 140 16.56 -9.88 16.48
CA ILE A 140 16.96 -9.07 15.33
C ILE A 140 17.06 -10.05 14.16
N LEU A 141 16.09 -10.02 13.25
CA LEU A 141 16.31 -10.57 11.91
C LEU A 141 17.24 -9.60 11.18
N ILE A 142 18.54 -9.89 11.24
CA ILE A 142 19.54 -9.36 10.32
C ILE A 142 19.16 -9.90 8.95
N LEU A 143 18.56 -9.06 8.10
CA LEU A 143 18.54 -9.36 6.67
C LEU A 143 19.95 -9.15 6.14
N ILE A 144 20.74 -10.22 6.13
CA ILE A 144 21.90 -10.35 5.26
C ILE A 144 21.33 -10.49 3.85
N SER A 145 21.12 -9.39 3.14
CA SER A 145 20.94 -9.43 1.69
C SER A 145 22.33 -9.48 1.05
N SER A 146 22.96 -10.65 1.09
CA SER A 146 23.98 -11.00 0.12
C SER A 146 23.26 -11.44 -1.16
N LEU A 147 23.05 -10.53 -2.11
CA LEU A 147 23.04 -10.91 -3.53
C LEU A 147 23.24 -9.71 -4.45
N GLY A 148 24.41 -9.69 -5.09
CA GLY A 148 24.56 -9.33 -6.50
C GLY A 148 24.32 -7.89 -6.91
N LEU A 149 25.27 -7.00 -6.63
CA LEU A 149 25.54 -5.88 -7.54
C LEU A 149 26.09 -6.47 -8.85
N PHE A 150 25.21 -6.74 -9.81
CA PHE A 150 25.59 -7.04 -11.18
C PHE A 150 24.89 -6.08 -12.13
N VAL A 151 25.50 -4.91 -12.38
CA VAL A 151 25.17 -4.05 -13.51
C VAL A 151 26.41 -3.29 -13.99
N ILE A 152 26.91 -3.73 -15.16
CA ILE A 152 27.42 -2.94 -16.30
C ILE A 152 28.73 -2.15 -16.13
N GLY A 153 29.79 -2.68 -16.76
CA GLY A 153 30.29 -2.15 -18.04
C GLY A 153 31.05 -0.81 -18.08
N LYS A 154 32.31 -0.94 -18.56
CA LYS A 154 33.19 -0.01 -19.29
C LYS A 154 34.27 0.76 -18.51
N LYS A 155 35.53 0.43 -18.82
CA LYS A 155 36.58 1.30 -19.45
C LYS A 155 37.89 0.49 -19.48
N GLN A 156 38.33 0.05 -20.66
CA GLN A 156 39.41 0.66 -21.46
C GLN A 156 40.76 0.84 -20.73
N LYS A 157 41.78 0.29 -21.40
CA LYS A 157 43.19 0.73 -21.55
C LYS A 157 44.29 0.03 -20.71
N ILE A 158 45.15 -0.67 -21.48
CA ILE A 158 46.61 -0.42 -21.68
C ILE A 158 47.63 -1.36 -20.99
N ASN A 159 48.52 -1.87 -21.86
CA ASN A 159 49.89 -2.41 -21.69
C ASN A 159 50.03 -3.76 -20.97
N LYS A 160 50.89 -4.69 -21.42
CA LYS A 160 52.11 -4.62 -22.24
C LYS A 160 52.27 -5.93 -23.00
#